data_AF-A0A535U5J7-F1
#
_entry.id   AF-A0A535U5J7-F1
#
_cell.length_a   1.000
_cell.length_b   1.000
_cell.length_c   1.000
_cell.angle_alpha   90.00
_cell.angle_beta   90.00
_cell.angle_gamma   90.00
#
_symmetry.space_group_name_H-M   'P 1'
#
loop_
_entity.id
_entity.type
_entity.pdbx_description
1 polymer ?
#
loop_
_entity_poly.entity_id
_entity_poly.type
_entity_poly.pdbx_seq_one_letter_code
_entity_poly.pdbx_strand_id
1 'polypeptide(L)'
;MQELRRSNNGLTDADPAELDLLFQALPPHINRAVKRLDHQGLLLEVVLDLGREPEARFPDHEVILDETPVTSEDLEFVSSR
;
A
#
# COMPACT_ATOMS: atom_id res chain seq x y z
N MET A 1 15.07 -18.87 -20.47
CA MET A 1 14.49 -17.84 -21.34
C MET A 1 13.49 -17.04 -20.51
N GLN A 2 13.98 -16.12 -19.67
CA GLN A 2 13.11 -15.13 -19.01
C GLN A 2 12.97 -13.98 -20.00
N GLU A 3 11.86 -13.96 -20.73
CA GLU A 3 11.56 -12.91 -21.69
C GLU A 3 11.10 -11.64 -20.98
N LEU A 4 11.54 -10.53 -21.56
CA LEU A 4 11.41 -9.16 -21.09
C LEU A 4 9.97 -8.80 -20.70
N ARG A 5 9.79 -8.32 -19.47
CA ARG A 5 8.73 -7.36 -19.15
C ARG A 5 9.35 -5.98 -18.96
N ARG A 6 9.80 -5.38 -20.07
CA ARG A 6 10.07 -3.94 -20.09
C ARG A 6 8.88 -3.28 -20.76
N SER A 7 7.89 -2.93 -19.96
CA SER A 7 6.80 -2.05 -20.37
C SER A 7 7.35 -0.62 -20.45
N ASN A 8 7.00 0.09 -21.52
CA ASN A 8 7.53 1.41 -21.89
C ASN A 8 6.98 2.58 -21.02
N ASN A 9 6.48 2.28 -19.83
CA ASN A 9 6.00 3.22 -18.84
C ASN A 9 6.47 2.66 -17.49
N GLY A 10 7.53 3.23 -16.91
CA GLY A 10 8.36 2.65 -15.83
C GLY A 10 7.70 2.47 -14.45
N LEU A 11 6.42 2.13 -14.41
CA LEU A 11 5.58 1.97 -13.21
C LEU A 11 5.22 0.50 -12.93
N THR A 12 5.56 -0.45 -13.81
CA THR A 12 5.21 -1.86 -13.62
C THR A 12 6.45 -2.67 -13.31
N ASP A 13 6.48 -3.18 -12.08
CA ASP A 13 7.42 -4.15 -11.48
C ASP A 13 8.23 -3.52 -10.32
N ALA A 14 7.54 -2.95 -9.33
CA ALA A 14 8.14 -2.82 -8.00
C ALA A 14 8.58 -4.22 -7.55
N ASP A 15 9.83 -4.36 -7.12
CA ASP A 15 10.34 -5.64 -6.62
C ASP A 15 9.43 -6.09 -5.46
N PRO A 16 8.79 -7.27 -5.54
CA PRO A 16 7.90 -7.74 -4.48
C PRO A 16 8.55 -7.74 -3.09
N ALA A 17 9.87 -7.95 -3.01
CA ALA A 17 10.60 -7.90 -1.75
C ALA A 17 10.76 -6.45 -1.22
N GLU A 18 10.95 -5.47 -2.10
CA GLU A 18 11.02 -4.06 -1.74
C GLU A 18 9.64 -3.53 -1.35
N LEU A 19 8.59 -3.93 -2.06
CA LEU A 19 7.22 -3.56 -1.73
C LEU A 19 6.78 -4.14 -0.37
N ASP A 20 7.25 -5.33 -0.02
CA ASP A 20 6.99 -5.91 1.30
C ASP A 20 7.59 -5.06 2.43
N LEU A 21 8.74 -4.40 2.22
CA LEU A 21 9.32 -3.47 3.20
C LEU A 21 8.41 -2.26 3.45
N LEU A 22 7.79 -1.70 2.39
CA LEU A 22 6.79 -0.64 2.53
C LEU A 22 5.62 -1.12 3.40
N PHE A 23 5.10 -2.32 3.13
CA PHE A 23 3.97 -2.86 3.88
C PHE A 23 4.31 -3.10 5.35
N GLN A 24 5.54 -3.51 5.66
CA GLN A 24 6.00 -3.70 7.03
C GLN A 24 6.03 -2.40 7.85
N ALA A 25 6.09 -1.22 7.20
CA ALA A 25 6.01 0.07 7.87
C ALA A 25 4.57 0.47 8.26
N LEU A 26 3.54 -0.20 7.71
CA LEU A 26 2.13 0.11 7.97
C LEU A 26 1.62 -0.54 9.27
N PRO A 27 0.61 0.05 9.94
CA PRO A 27 -0.03 -0.57 11.09
C PRO A 27 -0.54 -1.99 10.76
N PRO A 28 -0.52 -2.95 11.70
CA PRO A 28 -0.76 -4.35 11.39
C PRO A 28 -2.10 -4.65 10.71
N HIS A 29 -3.15 -3.88 10.99
CA HIS A 29 -4.45 -4.07 10.35
C HIS A 29 -4.44 -3.58 8.89
N ILE A 30 -3.82 -2.43 8.62
CA ILE A 30 -3.60 -1.88 7.27
C ILE A 30 -2.70 -2.78 6.43
N ASN A 31 -1.58 -3.26 6.98
CA ASN A 31 -0.67 -4.18 6.28
C ASN A 31 -1.41 -5.45 5.81
N ARG A 32 -2.23 -6.04 6.68
CA ARG A 32 -3.06 -7.20 6.32
C ARG A 32 -4.10 -6.87 5.25
N ALA A 33 -4.65 -5.66 5.23
CA ALA A 33 -5.61 -5.24 4.22
C ALA A 33 -4.94 -5.04 2.86
N VAL A 34 -3.85 -4.27 2.80
CA VAL A 34 -3.16 -3.93 1.55
C VAL A 34 -2.59 -5.18 0.86
N LYS A 35 -2.11 -6.16 1.64
CA LYS A 35 -1.61 -7.45 1.12
C LYS A 35 -2.68 -8.35 0.51
N ARG A 36 -3.97 -8.05 0.69
CA ARG A 36 -5.07 -8.78 0.04
C ARG A 36 -5.52 -8.14 -1.25
N LEU A 37 -5.06 -6.93 -1.58
CA LEU A 37 -5.40 -6.28 -2.82
C LEU A 37 -4.74 -7.00 -4.00
N ASP A 38 -5.45 -7.05 -5.11
CA ASP A 38 -4.86 -7.43 -6.38
C ASP A 38 -3.98 -6.28 -6.91
N HIS A 39 -3.07 -6.58 -7.83
CA HIS A 39 -2.27 -5.57 -8.53
C HIS A 39 -1.44 -4.63 -7.62
N GLN A 40 -0.95 -5.12 -6.47
CA GLN A 40 -0.14 -4.35 -5.51
C GLN A 40 1.06 -3.62 -6.13
N GLY A 41 1.63 -4.13 -7.22
CA GLY A 41 2.72 -3.46 -7.97
C GLY A 41 2.32 -2.14 -8.65
N LEU A 42 1.03 -1.80 -8.69
CA LEU A 42 0.50 -0.52 -9.16
C LEU A 42 0.12 0.43 -8.02
N LEU A 43 0.25 0.01 -6.76
CA LEU A 43 -0.07 0.85 -5.61
C LEU A 43 0.82 2.10 -5.62
N LEU A 44 0.19 3.27 -5.54
CA LEU A 44 0.87 4.56 -5.51
C LEU A 44 1.13 5.02 -4.07
N GLU A 45 0.10 4.98 -3.24
CA GLU A 45 0.18 5.41 -1.84
C GLU A 45 -0.88 4.73 -0.97
N VAL A 46 -0.60 4.69 0.34
CA VAL A 46 -1.58 4.37 1.39
C VAL A 46 -1.81 5.64 2.20
N VAL A 47 -3.04 6.11 2.26
CA VAL A 47 -3.43 7.35 2.95
C VAL A 47 -4.00 7.01 4.32
N LEU A 48 -3.41 7.60 5.36
CA LEU A 48 -3.82 7.46 6.75
C LEU A 48 -4.19 8.84 7.32
N ASP A 49 -5.44 9.27 7.08
CA ASP A 49 -5.97 10.51 7.65
C ASP A 49 -6.64 10.22 9.00
N LEU A 50 -6.23 10.91 10.08
CA LEU A 50 -6.77 10.70 11.42
C LEU A 50 -8.31 10.82 11.44
N GLY A 51 -8.98 9.78 11.92
CA GLY A 51 -10.44 9.73 12.03
C GLY A 51 -11.18 9.43 10.72
N ARG A 52 -10.48 9.09 9.64
CA ARG A 52 -11.06 8.61 8.37
C ARG A 52 -10.70 7.15 8.12
N GLU A 53 -11.45 6.49 7.25
CA GLU A 53 -11.09 5.15 6.78
C GLU A 53 -9.76 5.20 6.01
N PRO A 54 -8.86 4.22 6.21
CA PRO A 54 -7.62 4.12 5.45
C PRO A 54 -7.88 3.79 3.98
N GLU A 55 -7.13 4.41 3.08
CA GLU A 55 -7.31 4.30 1.63
C GLU A 55 -6.02 3.83 0.95
N ALA A 56 -6.13 2.95 -0.05
CA ALA A 56 -5.08 2.64 -1.00
C ALA A 56 -5.38 3.31 -2.35
N ARG A 57 -4.40 3.99 -2.93
CA ARG A 57 -4.57 4.67 -4.22
C ARG A 57 -3.79 4.01 -5.33
N PHE A 58 -4.46 3.86 -6.47
CA PHE A 58 -3.95 3.32 -7.72
C PHE A 58 -4.08 4.39 -8.82
N PRO A 59 -3.44 4.21 -10.00
CA PRO A 59 -3.50 5.21 -11.08
C PRO A 59 -4.91 5.56 -11.55
N ASP A 60 -5.86 4.64 -11.40
CA ASP A 60 -7.21 4.74 -11.95
C ASP A 60 -8.33 4.67 -10.91
N HIS A 61 -8.04 4.27 -9.66
CA HIS A 61 -9.05 4.11 -8.61
C HIS A 61 -8.46 4.16 -7.20
N GLU A 62 -9.34 4.16 -6.21
CA GLU A 62 -9.02 4.12 -4.79
C GLU A 62 -9.81 2.99 -4.12
N VAL A 63 -9.25 2.40 -3.06
CA VAL A 63 -9.84 1.29 -2.31
C VAL A 63 -9.80 1.59 -0.83
N ILE A 64 -10.95 1.50 -0.15
CA ILE A 64 -11.01 1.49 1.32
C ILE A 64 -10.40 0.18 1.84
N LEU A 65 -9.40 0.30 2.70
CA LEU A 65 -8.64 -0.85 3.23
C LEU A 65 -9.30 -1.49 4.45
N ASP A 66 -9.93 -0.68 5.29
CA ASP A 66 -10.60 -1.07 6.52
C ASP A 66 -11.72 -0.05 6.79
N GLU A 67 -12.86 -0.49 7.32
CA GLU A 67 -13.96 0.41 7.72
C GLU A 67 -13.66 1.09 9.08
N THR A 68 -12.63 0.63 9.79
CA THR A 68 -12.17 1.22 11.04
C THR A 68 -11.44 2.54 10.76
N PRO A 69 -11.89 3.68 11.34
CA PRO A 69 -11.18 4.93 11.17
C PRO A 69 -9.76 4.88 11.78
N VAL A 70 -8.80 5.46 11.07
CA VAL A 70 -7.40 5.59 11.48
C VAL A 70 -7.31 6.27 12.85
N THR A 71 -6.56 5.68 13.77
CA THR A 71 -6.37 6.21 15.12
C THR A 71 -5.05 6.98 15.27
N SER A 72 -4.86 7.65 16.40
CA SER A 72 -3.58 8.31 16.70
C SER A 72 -2.44 7.30 16.88
N GLU A 73 -2.74 6.11 17.41
CA GLU A 73 -1.79 4.99 17.55
C GLU A 73 -1.32 4.47 16.19
N ASP A 74 -2.20 4.45 15.18
CA ASP A 74 -1.81 4.09 13.82
C ASP A 74 -0.83 5.09 13.21
N LEU A 75 -1.05 6.38 13.45
CA LEU A 75 -0.13 7.44 13.03
C LEU A 75 1.20 7.38 13.80
N GLU A 76 1.16 7.09 15.09
CA GLU A 76 2.37 6.91 15.90
C GLU A 76 3.18 5.71 15.40
N PHE A 77 2.51 4.60 15.04
CA PHE A 77 3.15 3.40 14.49
C PHE A 77 3.97 3.73 13.24
N VAL A 78 3.42 4.50 12.29
CA VAL A 78 4.15 4.86 11.07
C VAL A 78 5.23 5.92 11.31
N SER A 79 5.01 6.85 12.25
CA SER A 79 5.97 7.93 12.55
C SER A 79 7.25 7.46 13.27
N SER A 80 7.21 6.27 13.87
CA SER A 80 8.29 5.71 14.69
C SER A 80 9.19 4.70 13.95
N ARG A 81 9.08 4.64 12.61
CA ARG A 81 9.81 3.69 11.74
C ARG A 81 10.90 4.35 10.93
#